data_AF-A0A354HJ26-F1
#
_entry.id   AF-A0A354HJ26-F1
#
_cell.length_a   1.000
_cell.length_b   1.000
_cell.length_c   1.000
_cell.angle_alpha   90.00
_cell.angle_beta   90.00
_cell.angle_gamma   90.00
#
_symmetry.space_group_name_H-M   'P 1'
#
loop_
_entity.id
_entity.type
_entity.pdbx_description
1 polymer ?
#
loop_
_entity_poly.entity_id
_entity_poly.type
_entity_poly.pdbx_seq_one_letter_code
_entity_poly.pdbx_strand_id
1 'polypeptide(L)'
;MIYALSDIHGYLDLLKDRVGQILSRLQKGDRIIFLGDYIDVGPQSRQTLEYLRGLQSDYPENVIVLKGNHEQWFLDSILDRGWDDWFMSDEGMATSRTFMTEEQLAECRSKLSNGGRSAYYTYMRNRIRDNYPDLLKWTDAFPLYYETETQIFVHAGVDEDAGERWKTATDEHTLMNKYPAQLGMFYKDIIAGHTGTAVIAGDRDFHDIFTTECLIFI
;
A
#
# COMPACT_ATOMS: atom_id res chain seq x y z
N MET A 1 20.93 -7.42 5.15
CA MET A 1 20.24 -7.45 3.83
C MET A 1 18.93 -6.72 3.96
N ILE A 2 18.48 -6.03 2.91
CA ILE A 2 17.15 -5.41 2.88
C ILE A 2 16.36 -6.04 1.73
N TYR A 3 15.16 -6.51 2.05
CA TYR A 3 14.18 -6.95 1.07
C TYR A 3 13.13 -5.86 0.94
N ALA A 4 12.82 -5.40 -0.26
CA ALA A 4 11.70 -4.51 -0.51
C ALA A 4 10.59 -5.25 -1.26
N LEU A 5 9.34 -4.95 -0.92
CA LEU A 5 8.11 -5.41 -1.60
C LEU A 5 7.16 -4.23 -1.76
N SER A 6 6.39 -4.17 -2.84
CA SER A 6 5.45 -3.08 -3.11
C SER A 6 4.25 -3.58 -3.90
N ASP A 7 3.22 -2.73 -4.02
CA ASP A 7 2.13 -2.85 -5.00
C ASP A 7 1.40 -4.21 -4.93
N ILE A 8 1.20 -4.70 -3.69
CA ILE A 8 0.59 -6.01 -3.42
C ILE A 8 -0.87 -6.07 -3.85
N HIS A 9 -1.59 -4.94 -3.79
CA HIS A 9 -2.95 -4.79 -4.32
C HIS A 9 -3.90 -5.95 -3.95
N GLY A 10 -3.96 -6.33 -2.68
CA GLY A 10 -4.90 -7.36 -2.22
C GLY A 10 -4.60 -8.80 -2.65
N TYR A 11 -3.43 -9.10 -3.25
CA TYR A 11 -3.01 -10.47 -3.62
C TYR A 11 -2.28 -11.18 -2.47
N LEU A 12 -3.00 -11.44 -1.39
CA LEU A 12 -2.45 -11.98 -0.14
C LEU A 12 -1.71 -13.32 -0.29
N ASP A 13 -2.23 -14.24 -1.10
CA ASP A 13 -1.64 -15.57 -1.19
C ASP A 13 -0.22 -15.50 -1.82
N LEU A 14 -0.05 -14.66 -2.85
CA LEU A 14 1.26 -14.38 -3.46
C LEU A 14 2.21 -13.69 -2.47
N LEU A 15 1.69 -12.74 -1.69
CA LEU A 15 2.45 -12.08 -0.63
C LEU A 15 2.96 -13.10 0.40
N LYS A 16 2.09 -13.98 0.90
CA LYS A 16 2.45 -15.00 1.89
C LYS A 16 3.54 -15.94 1.38
N ASP A 17 3.44 -16.38 0.14
CA ASP A 17 4.44 -17.24 -0.48
C ASP A 17 5.81 -16.57 -0.54
N ARG A 18 5.85 -15.30 -0.96
CA ARG A 18 7.10 -14.51 -1.05
C ARG A 18 7.69 -14.21 0.33
N VAL A 19 6.86 -13.79 1.29
CA VAL A 19 7.31 -13.55 2.66
C VAL A 19 7.81 -14.84 3.30
N GLY A 20 7.16 -15.97 3.09
CA GLY A 20 7.62 -17.28 3.59
C GLY A 20 9.04 -17.63 3.11
N GLN A 21 9.33 -17.39 1.83
CA GLN A 21 10.67 -17.56 1.27
C GLN A 21 11.69 -16.62 1.92
N ILE A 22 11.36 -15.34 2.09
CA ILE A 22 12.24 -14.37 2.77
C ILE A 22 12.49 -14.76 4.22
N LEU A 23 11.44 -15.09 4.98
CA LEU A 23 11.55 -15.46 6.39
C LEU A 23 12.42 -16.70 6.59
N SER A 24 12.38 -17.67 5.68
CA SER A 24 13.22 -18.88 5.75
C SER A 24 14.73 -18.61 5.70
N ARG A 25 15.15 -17.44 5.20
CA ARG A 25 16.55 -17.01 5.09
C ARG A 25 16.88 -15.79 5.93
N LEU A 26 15.90 -15.22 6.64
CA LEU A 26 16.06 -13.96 7.36
C LEU A 26 17.12 -14.07 8.46
N GLN A 27 18.12 -13.20 8.41
CA GLN A 27 19.19 -13.13 9.42
C GLN A 27 19.00 -11.96 10.37
N LYS A 28 19.70 -11.99 11.50
CA LYS A 28 19.73 -10.87 12.44
C LYS A 28 20.28 -9.62 11.74
N GLY A 29 19.53 -8.52 11.81
CA GLY A 29 19.89 -7.25 11.16
C GLY A 29 19.35 -7.10 9.74
N ASP A 30 18.71 -8.13 9.17
CA ASP A 30 17.98 -7.98 7.92
C ASP A 30 16.68 -7.19 8.11
N ARG A 31 16.20 -6.53 7.05
CA ARG A 31 14.93 -5.80 7.04
C ARG A 31 14.04 -6.28 5.89
N ILE A 32 12.73 -6.24 6.09
CA ILE A 32 11.70 -6.37 5.07
C ILE A 32 10.93 -5.05 5.05
N ILE A 33 10.95 -4.35 3.93
CA ILE A 33 10.32 -3.04 3.78
C ILE A 33 9.21 -3.17 2.75
N PHE A 34 7.99 -2.91 3.18
CA PHE A 34 6.83 -2.82 2.30
C PHE A 34 6.65 -1.37 1.86
N LEU A 35 6.63 -1.08 0.56
CA LEU A 35 6.71 0.29 0.03
C LEU A 35 5.34 0.95 -0.22
N GLY A 36 4.23 0.25 0.02
CA GLY A 36 2.87 0.81 -0.10
C GLY A 36 2.01 0.02 -1.08
N ASP A 37 0.77 0.46 -1.26
CA ASP A 37 -0.22 -0.10 -2.17
C ASP A 37 -0.55 -1.57 -1.90
N TYR A 38 -1.07 -1.81 -0.69
CA TYR A 38 -1.42 -3.13 -0.18
C TYR A 38 -2.85 -3.54 -0.51
N ILE A 39 -3.69 -2.54 -0.77
CA ILE A 39 -5.12 -2.68 -1.07
C ILE A 39 -5.41 -2.24 -2.50
N ASP A 40 -6.68 -2.33 -2.89
CA ASP A 40 -7.22 -2.05 -4.22
C ASP A 40 -6.92 -3.14 -5.25
N VAL A 41 -7.88 -3.36 -6.16
CA VAL A 41 -7.88 -4.41 -7.20
C VAL A 41 -8.08 -5.85 -6.70
N GLY A 42 -7.25 -6.34 -5.78
CA GLY A 42 -7.24 -7.76 -5.41
C GLY A 42 -8.36 -8.19 -4.45
N PRO A 43 -8.58 -9.51 -4.30
CA PRO A 43 -9.73 -10.05 -3.57
C PRO A 43 -9.55 -10.07 -2.05
N GLN A 44 -8.36 -9.79 -1.51
CA GLN A 44 -8.01 -10.00 -0.10
C GLN A 44 -7.44 -8.74 0.59
N SER A 45 -7.80 -7.53 0.13
CA SER A 45 -7.29 -6.25 0.65
C SER A 45 -7.29 -6.12 2.19
N ARG A 46 -8.43 -6.34 2.88
CA ARG A 46 -8.46 -6.31 4.35
C ARG A 46 -7.51 -7.34 4.96
N GLN A 47 -7.52 -8.56 4.43
CA GLN A 47 -6.72 -9.66 4.94
C GLN A 47 -5.21 -9.40 4.71
N THR A 48 -4.84 -8.68 3.64
CA THR A 48 -3.47 -8.21 3.42
C THR A 48 -3.03 -7.25 4.51
N LEU A 49 -3.84 -6.25 4.85
CA LEU A 49 -3.53 -5.34 5.96
C LEU A 49 -3.42 -6.09 7.30
N GLU A 50 -4.34 -7.01 7.59
CA GLU A 50 -4.28 -7.82 8.82
C GLU A 50 -3.02 -8.69 8.88
N TYR A 51 -2.63 -9.28 7.75
CA TYR A 51 -1.42 -10.10 7.65
C TYR A 51 -0.15 -9.26 7.86
N LEU A 52 -0.05 -8.09 7.22
CA LEU A 52 1.09 -7.19 7.39
C LEU A 52 1.20 -6.67 8.83
N ARG A 53 0.06 -6.37 9.48
CA ARG A 53 0.02 -6.00 10.90
C ARG A 53 0.53 -7.13 11.80
N GLY A 54 0.10 -8.37 11.54
CA GLY A 54 0.58 -9.55 12.25
C GLY A 54 2.09 -9.77 12.04
N LEU A 55 2.54 -9.72 10.80
CA LEU A 55 3.94 -9.87 10.42
C LEU A 55 4.83 -8.81 11.09
N GLN A 56 4.38 -7.56 11.13
CA GLN A 56 5.09 -6.49 11.83
C GLN A 56 5.11 -6.71 13.35
N SER A 57 4.04 -7.25 13.94
CA SER A 57 4.01 -7.60 15.36
C SER A 57 4.95 -8.76 15.70
N ASP A 58 5.09 -9.74 14.81
CA ASP A 58 5.96 -10.91 15.01
C ASP A 58 7.44 -10.56 14.80
N TYR A 59 7.73 -9.59 13.93
CA TYR A 59 9.08 -9.16 13.57
C TYR A 59 9.24 -7.62 13.66
N PRO A 60 9.05 -7.01 14.85
CA PRO A 60 8.99 -5.55 15.00
C PRO A 60 10.29 -4.84 14.65
N GLU A 61 11.42 -5.52 14.79
CA GLU A 61 12.72 -5.00 14.37
C GLU A 61 12.95 -5.19 12.87
N ASN A 62 12.38 -6.19 12.21
CA ASN A 62 12.71 -6.47 10.82
C ASN A 62 11.76 -5.80 9.83
N VAL A 63 10.49 -5.58 10.21
CA VAL A 63 9.42 -5.25 9.27
C VAL A 63 9.02 -3.78 9.35
N ILE A 64 9.16 -3.09 8.22
CA ILE A 64 8.73 -1.71 8.02
C ILE A 64 7.62 -1.69 6.97
N VAL A 65 6.56 -0.95 7.23
CA VAL A 65 5.38 -0.86 6.37
C VAL A 65 5.16 0.62 6.06
N LEU A 66 5.40 1.02 4.81
CA LEU A 66 5.28 2.41 4.33
C LEU A 66 3.87 2.68 3.77
N LYS A 67 3.48 3.95 3.71
CA LYS A 67 2.19 4.34 3.14
C LYS A 67 2.29 4.50 1.61
N GLY A 68 1.38 3.86 0.86
CA GLY A 68 1.14 4.15 -0.56
C GLY A 68 -0.03 5.12 -0.76
N ASN A 69 -0.26 5.57 -2.00
CA ASN A 69 -1.39 6.44 -2.32
C ASN A 69 -2.73 5.73 -2.12
N HIS A 70 -2.81 4.41 -2.34
CA HIS A 70 -4.05 3.67 -2.15
C HIS A 70 -4.48 3.61 -0.68
N GLU A 71 -3.53 3.42 0.26
CA GLU A 71 -3.83 3.52 1.69
C GLU A 71 -4.30 4.92 2.08
N GLN A 72 -3.67 5.96 1.53
CA GLN A 72 -4.04 7.34 1.81
C GLN A 72 -5.46 7.66 1.33
N TRP A 73 -5.80 7.31 0.08
CA TRP A 73 -7.15 7.51 -0.48
C TRP A 73 -8.23 6.75 0.27
N PHE A 74 -7.94 5.50 0.64
CA PHE A 74 -8.83 4.70 1.48
C PHE A 74 -9.07 5.37 2.83
N LEU A 75 -8.01 5.78 3.54
CA LEU A 75 -8.14 6.44 4.85
C LEU A 75 -8.89 7.76 4.75
N ASP A 76 -8.61 8.59 3.74
CA ASP A 76 -9.28 9.87 3.56
C ASP A 76 -10.79 9.70 3.34
N SER A 77 -11.19 8.69 2.57
CA SER A 77 -12.59 8.33 2.35
C SER A 77 -13.25 7.73 3.60
N ILE A 78 -12.58 6.84 4.33
CA ILE A 78 -13.17 6.17 5.50
C ILE A 78 -13.24 7.09 6.73
N LEU A 79 -12.25 7.97 6.89
CA LEU A 79 -12.14 8.88 8.03
C LEU A 79 -12.70 10.29 7.76
N ASP A 80 -13.32 10.49 6.60
CA ASP A 80 -14.02 11.73 6.22
C ASP A 80 -13.07 12.95 6.17
N ARG A 81 -11.85 12.75 5.66
CA ARG A 81 -10.76 13.76 5.66
C ARG A 81 -10.58 14.50 4.33
N GLY A 82 -11.37 14.15 3.31
CA GLY A 82 -11.14 14.70 1.98
C GLY A 82 -12.22 14.30 0.99
N TRP A 83 -11.83 14.17 -0.27
CA TRP A 83 -12.76 13.90 -1.35
C TRP A 83 -13.24 12.44 -1.35
N ASP A 84 -14.55 12.25 -1.49
CA ASP A 84 -15.27 10.97 -1.46
C ASP A 84 -15.07 10.10 -2.72
N ASP A 85 -13.93 10.24 -3.40
CA ASP A 85 -13.72 9.67 -4.73
C ASP A 85 -13.25 8.21 -4.71
N TRP A 86 -12.63 7.75 -3.62
CA TRP A 86 -12.10 6.38 -3.55
C TRP A 86 -13.18 5.30 -3.76
N PHE A 87 -14.38 5.50 -3.21
CA PHE A 87 -15.48 4.55 -3.42
C PHE A 87 -16.01 4.54 -4.86
N MET A 88 -15.73 5.58 -5.65
CA MET A 88 -16.06 5.59 -7.07
C MET A 88 -15.00 4.85 -7.91
N SER A 89 -13.75 4.80 -7.44
CA SER A 89 -12.67 4.06 -8.07
C SER A 89 -12.58 2.59 -7.64
N ASP A 90 -13.22 2.17 -6.54
CA ASP A 90 -13.29 0.77 -6.11
C ASP A 90 -14.26 -0.06 -7.00
N GLU A 91 -13.83 -0.28 -8.25
CA GLU A 91 -14.60 -1.02 -9.25
C GLU A 91 -14.99 -2.42 -8.76
N GLY A 92 -16.28 -2.75 -8.90
CA GLY A 92 -16.80 -4.05 -8.46
C GLY A 92 -16.72 -4.28 -6.94
N MET A 93 -16.45 -3.23 -6.14
CA MET A 93 -16.21 -3.31 -4.71
C MET A 93 -15.02 -4.22 -4.34
N ALA A 94 -13.99 -4.31 -5.20
CA ALA A 94 -12.89 -5.24 -5.03
C ALA A 94 -12.29 -5.18 -3.61
N THR A 95 -12.04 -3.97 -3.09
CA THR A 95 -11.52 -3.74 -1.75
C THR A 95 -12.62 -3.64 -0.71
N SER A 96 -13.60 -2.75 -0.87
CA SER A 96 -14.57 -2.43 0.18
C SER A 96 -15.38 -3.65 0.63
N ARG A 97 -15.67 -4.60 -0.27
CA ARG A 97 -16.35 -5.85 0.07
C ARG A 97 -15.57 -6.71 1.06
N THR A 98 -14.24 -6.62 1.06
CA THR A 98 -13.38 -7.44 1.94
C THR A 98 -13.55 -7.05 3.41
N PHE A 99 -14.10 -5.87 3.69
CA PHE A 99 -14.41 -5.35 5.02
C PHE A 99 -15.86 -5.58 5.46
N MET A 100 -16.66 -6.33 4.68
CA MET A 100 -18.08 -6.52 4.95
C MET A 100 -18.43 -7.99 5.13
N THR A 101 -19.39 -8.26 6.00
CA THR A 101 -20.07 -9.56 6.05
C THR A 101 -21.15 -9.64 4.96
N GLU A 102 -21.63 -10.85 4.65
CA GLU A 102 -22.73 -11.04 3.70
C GLU A 102 -24.01 -10.28 4.09
N GLU A 103 -24.28 -10.18 5.39
CA GLU A 103 -25.40 -9.39 5.92
C GLU A 103 -25.20 -7.89 5.66
N GLN A 104 -24.00 -7.37 5.91
CA GLN A 104 -23.67 -5.96 5.65
C GLN A 104 -23.70 -5.65 4.15
N LEU A 105 -23.28 -6.59 3.30
CA LEU A 105 -23.40 -6.47 1.84
C LEU A 105 -24.87 -6.47 1.38
N ALA A 106 -25.74 -7.25 2.01
CA ALA A 106 -27.18 -7.19 1.74
C ALA A 106 -27.77 -5.84 2.11
N GLU A 107 -27.39 -5.30 3.27
CA GLU A 107 -27.82 -3.97 3.71
C GLU A 107 -27.28 -2.88 2.80
N CYS A 108 -26.04 -3.00 2.31
CA CYS A 108 -25.48 -2.11 1.31
C CYS A 108 -26.36 -2.01 0.05
N ARG A 109 -26.83 -3.16 -0.47
CA ARG A 109 -27.75 -3.20 -1.63
C ARG A 109 -29.09 -2.51 -1.33
N SER A 110 -29.61 -2.69 -0.11
CA SER A 110 -30.81 -1.99 0.36
C SER A 110 -30.60 -0.48 0.43
N LYS A 111 -29.48 -0.01 1.00
CA LYS A 111 -29.13 1.42 1.06
C LYS A 111 -28.99 2.04 -0.32
N LEU A 112 -28.34 1.34 -1.24
CA LEU A 112 -28.19 1.81 -2.63
C LEU A 112 -29.56 1.96 -3.33
N SER A 113 -30.45 0.98 -3.13
CA SER A 113 -31.78 0.97 -3.78
C SER A 113 -32.72 2.05 -3.22
N ASN A 114 -32.67 2.29 -1.90
CA ASN A 114 -33.62 3.18 -1.22
C ASN A 114 -33.11 4.61 -1.05
N GLY A 115 -31.79 4.81 -0.94
CA GLY A 115 -31.16 6.10 -0.61
C GLY A 115 -30.06 6.51 -1.57
N GLY A 116 -29.81 5.75 -2.65
CA GLY A 116 -28.80 6.05 -3.65
C GLY A 116 -27.36 5.87 -3.16
N ARG A 117 -26.40 6.36 -3.97
CA ARG A 117 -24.95 6.21 -3.71
C ARG A 117 -24.50 6.82 -2.39
N SER A 118 -25.04 7.99 -2.03
CA SER A 118 -24.67 8.68 -0.78
C SER A 118 -25.01 7.81 0.45
N ALA A 119 -26.23 7.28 0.55
CA ALA A 119 -26.62 6.42 1.67
C ALA A 119 -25.80 5.12 1.73
N TYR A 120 -25.45 4.58 0.55
CA TYR A 120 -24.59 3.40 0.42
C TYR A 120 -23.15 3.67 0.90
N TYR A 121 -22.51 4.74 0.43
CA TYR A 121 -21.15 5.11 0.87
C TYR A 121 -21.10 5.46 2.35
N THR A 122 -22.07 6.22 2.87
CA THR A 122 -22.17 6.52 4.31
C THR A 122 -22.29 5.24 5.14
N TYR A 123 -23.10 4.27 4.70
CA TYR A 123 -23.24 3.00 5.41
C TYR A 123 -21.92 2.23 5.44
N MET A 124 -21.26 2.09 4.29
CA MET A 124 -19.97 1.38 4.20
C MET A 124 -18.90 2.04 5.06
N ARG A 125 -18.73 3.37 4.93
CA ARG A 125 -17.79 4.17 5.72
C ARG A 125 -17.96 3.89 7.22
N ASN A 126 -19.19 4.00 7.71
CA ASN A 126 -19.49 3.79 9.12
C ASN A 126 -19.18 2.35 9.55
N ARG A 127 -19.56 1.34 8.75
CA ARG A 127 -19.27 -0.07 9.08
C ARG A 127 -17.78 -0.38 9.13
N ILE A 128 -17.00 0.13 8.19
CA ILE A 128 -15.54 -0.08 8.20
C ILE A 128 -14.93 0.58 9.42
N ARG A 129 -15.31 1.83 9.71
CA ARG A 129 -14.83 2.58 10.88
C ARG A 129 -15.17 1.89 12.20
N ASP A 130 -16.40 1.43 12.34
CA ASP A 130 -16.89 0.84 13.59
C ASP A 130 -16.31 -0.56 13.82
N ASN A 131 -16.14 -1.36 12.76
CA ASN A 131 -15.68 -2.75 12.87
C ASN A 131 -14.15 -2.88 12.93
N TYR A 132 -13.40 -1.92 12.35
CA TYR A 132 -11.94 -2.01 12.20
C TYR A 132 -11.16 -0.79 12.73
N PRO A 133 -11.50 -0.21 13.89
CA PRO A 133 -10.85 1.00 14.38
C PRO A 133 -9.34 0.84 14.59
N ASP A 134 -8.90 -0.31 15.10
CA ASP A 134 -7.47 -0.57 15.34
C ASP A 134 -6.68 -0.78 14.05
N LEU A 135 -7.30 -1.38 13.03
CA LEU A 135 -6.65 -1.58 11.74
C LEU A 135 -6.50 -0.23 11.01
N LEU A 136 -7.53 0.63 11.06
CA LEU A 136 -7.47 1.98 10.52
C LEU A 136 -6.41 2.83 11.23
N LYS A 137 -6.37 2.79 12.57
CA LYS A 137 -5.36 3.51 13.34
C LYS A 137 -3.94 3.06 13.01
N TRP A 138 -3.73 1.75 12.85
CA TRP A 138 -2.44 1.20 12.45
C TRP A 138 -2.05 1.63 11.03
N THR A 139 -2.98 1.56 10.07
CA THR A 139 -2.76 1.97 8.68
C THR A 139 -2.46 3.47 8.56
N ASP A 140 -3.15 4.28 9.35
CA ASP A 140 -2.96 5.73 9.37
C ASP A 140 -1.58 6.15 9.88
N ALA A 141 -0.97 5.33 10.73
CA ALA A 141 0.34 5.58 11.35
C ALA A 141 1.54 5.16 10.47
N PHE A 142 1.32 4.68 9.24
CA PHE A 142 2.41 4.30 8.36
C PHE A 142 3.34 5.49 8.05
N PRO A 143 4.66 5.33 8.21
CA PRO A 143 5.62 6.32 7.73
C PRO A 143 5.57 6.43 6.19
N LEU A 144 5.89 7.61 5.66
CA LEU A 144 5.94 7.84 4.21
C LEU A 144 7.25 7.38 3.56
N TYR A 145 8.32 7.23 4.35
CA TYR A 145 9.62 6.79 3.88
C TYR A 145 10.42 6.10 4.99
N TYR A 146 11.45 5.36 4.60
CA TYR A 146 12.51 4.87 5.47
C TYR A 146 13.87 5.17 4.86
N GLU A 147 14.83 5.57 5.68
CA GLU A 147 16.14 6.03 5.20
C GLU A 147 17.27 5.27 5.90
N THR A 148 18.28 4.87 5.13
CA THR A 148 19.56 4.37 5.61
C THR A 148 20.68 5.37 5.31
N GLU A 149 21.93 5.03 5.65
CA GLU A 149 23.07 5.88 5.30
C GLU A 149 23.20 6.10 3.78
N THR A 150 22.88 5.09 2.97
CA THR A 150 23.09 5.10 1.51
C THR A 150 21.81 5.02 0.68
N GLN A 151 20.65 4.78 1.30
CA GLN A 151 19.41 4.46 0.57
C GLN A 151 18.19 5.20 1.14
N ILE A 152 17.20 5.44 0.28
CA ILE A 152 15.87 5.97 0.59
C ILE A 152 14.85 4.97 0.08
N PHE A 153 13.95 4.52 0.94
CA PHE A 153 12.80 3.69 0.61
C PHE A 153 11.54 4.55 0.71
N VAL A 154 10.75 4.60 -0.35
CA VAL A 154 9.57 5.45 -0.49
C VAL A 154 8.57 4.78 -1.41
N HIS A 155 7.30 5.17 -1.39
CA HIS A 155 6.32 4.57 -2.28
C HIS A 155 6.57 4.95 -3.76
N ALA A 156 6.57 6.24 -4.10
CA ALA A 156 6.69 6.70 -5.49
C ALA A 156 8.02 7.40 -5.81
N GLY A 157 8.51 8.29 -4.93
CA GLY A 157 9.78 8.96 -5.14
C GLY A 157 9.99 10.17 -4.24
N VAL A 158 11.09 10.91 -4.47
CA VAL A 158 11.39 12.16 -3.76
C VAL A 158 11.57 13.32 -4.73
N ASP A 159 11.65 14.55 -4.25
CA ASP A 159 12.17 15.68 -5.02
C ASP A 159 13.72 15.59 -5.05
N GLU A 160 14.29 15.10 -6.15
CA GLU A 160 15.75 14.97 -6.30
C GLU A 160 16.44 16.32 -6.53
N ASP A 161 15.73 17.31 -7.07
CA ASP A 161 16.28 18.67 -7.29
C ASP A 161 16.51 19.39 -5.95
N ALA A 162 15.79 18.97 -4.90
CA ALA A 162 16.03 19.45 -3.54
C ALA A 162 17.36 18.96 -2.93
N GLY A 163 18.01 17.96 -3.52
CA GLY A 163 19.29 17.40 -3.04
C GLY A 163 19.21 16.95 -1.58
N GLU A 164 20.16 17.38 -0.75
CA GLU A 164 20.18 17.03 0.68
C GLU A 164 18.95 17.50 1.48
N ARG A 165 18.15 18.42 0.91
CA ARG A 165 16.92 18.93 1.54
C ARG A 165 15.67 18.13 1.17
N TRP A 166 15.80 17.01 0.45
CA TRP A 166 14.65 16.22 -0.01
C TRP A 166 13.65 15.92 1.11
N LYS A 167 14.10 15.62 2.34
CA LYS A 167 13.22 15.30 3.48
C LYS A 167 12.25 16.41 3.86
N THR A 168 12.65 17.66 3.68
CA THR A 168 11.84 18.84 4.07
C THR A 168 11.21 19.52 2.87
N ALA A 169 11.72 19.27 1.66
CA ALA A 169 11.23 19.87 0.43
C ALA A 169 10.22 18.98 -0.30
N THR A 170 10.34 17.66 -0.20
CA THR A 170 9.41 16.73 -0.85
C THR A 170 8.08 16.74 -0.11
N ASP A 171 7.01 17.07 -0.81
CA ASP A 171 5.65 16.98 -0.25
C ASP A 171 5.11 15.54 -0.23
N GLU A 172 4.07 15.32 0.59
CA GLU A 172 3.45 13.99 0.73
C GLU A 172 2.88 13.47 -0.59
N HIS A 173 2.38 14.36 -1.44
CA HIS A 173 1.90 14.01 -2.77
C HIS A 173 3.01 13.34 -3.57
N THR A 174 4.19 13.95 -3.64
CA THR A 174 5.35 13.46 -4.37
C THR A 174 5.84 12.13 -3.79
N LEU A 175 5.88 12.00 -2.45
CA LEU A 175 6.26 10.74 -1.80
C LEU A 175 5.36 9.57 -2.22
N MET A 176 4.07 9.82 -2.48
CA MET A 176 3.08 8.77 -2.75
C MET A 176 2.58 8.69 -4.21
N ASN A 177 2.79 9.69 -5.06
CA ASN A 177 2.17 9.74 -6.39
C ASN A 177 3.11 10.21 -7.50
N LYS A 178 4.42 10.34 -7.22
CA LYS A 178 5.37 10.80 -8.23
C LYS A 178 5.33 9.90 -9.46
N TYR A 179 5.01 10.51 -10.59
CA TYR A 179 5.04 9.87 -11.89
C TYR A 179 5.41 10.90 -13.00
N PRO A 180 6.25 10.54 -13.98
CA PRO A 180 7.02 9.30 -14.05
C PRO A 180 8.15 9.29 -13.01
N ALA A 181 8.67 8.09 -12.71
CA ALA A 181 9.91 7.97 -11.95
C ALA A 181 11.05 8.71 -12.67
N GLN A 182 11.82 9.49 -11.93
CA GLN A 182 12.97 10.20 -12.46
C GLN A 182 14.19 9.29 -12.44
N LEU A 183 14.81 9.09 -13.61
CA LEU A 183 16.06 8.35 -13.73
C LEU A 183 17.22 9.33 -13.72
N GLY A 184 18.29 9.02 -12.98
CA GLY A 184 19.46 9.89 -12.89
C GLY A 184 20.36 9.55 -11.71
N MET A 185 21.37 10.39 -11.50
CA MET A 185 22.22 10.29 -10.32
C MET A 185 21.63 11.11 -9.17
N PHE A 186 21.45 10.45 -8.04
CA PHE A 186 21.20 11.08 -6.75
C PHE A 186 22.27 10.61 -5.77
N TYR A 187 22.50 11.37 -4.68
CA TYR A 187 23.59 11.05 -3.74
C TYR A 187 23.28 9.82 -2.85
N LYS A 188 22.06 9.29 -2.93
CA LYS A 188 21.61 8.02 -2.34
C LYS A 188 20.86 7.21 -3.39
N ASP A 189 20.80 5.89 -3.20
CA ASP A 189 19.90 5.04 -3.98
C ASP A 189 18.45 5.30 -3.54
N ILE A 190 17.55 5.52 -4.51
CA ILE A 190 16.11 5.64 -4.25
C ILE A 190 15.46 4.32 -4.66
N ILE A 191 14.85 3.64 -3.70
CA ILE A 191 14.09 2.41 -3.89
C ILE A 191 12.62 2.76 -3.74
N ALA A 192 11.90 2.73 -4.87
CA ALA A 192 10.49 3.07 -4.95
C ALA A 192 9.68 1.99 -5.67
N GLY A 193 8.40 1.87 -5.30
CA GLY A 193 7.39 1.12 -6.03
C GLY A 193 6.69 2.01 -7.06
N HIS A 194 5.35 1.91 -7.15
CA HIS A 194 4.50 2.78 -7.98
C HIS A 194 4.86 2.78 -9.48
N THR A 195 5.65 1.80 -9.92
CA THR A 195 6.13 1.65 -11.28
C THR A 195 5.74 0.26 -11.76
N GLY A 196 4.83 0.19 -12.73
CA GLY A 196 4.31 -1.07 -13.24
C GLY A 196 5.43 -2.01 -13.72
N THR A 197 5.30 -3.30 -13.41
CA THR A 197 6.32 -4.31 -13.68
C THR A 197 6.69 -4.40 -15.16
N ALA A 198 5.74 -4.15 -16.07
CA ALA A 198 5.99 -4.03 -17.52
C ALA A 198 7.08 -3.01 -17.89
N VAL A 199 7.09 -1.86 -17.20
CA VAL A 199 8.08 -0.79 -17.41
C VAL A 199 9.46 -1.26 -16.94
N ILE A 200 9.52 -1.91 -15.79
CA ILE A 200 10.76 -2.40 -15.19
C ILE A 200 11.34 -3.56 -16.00
N ALA A 201 10.49 -4.49 -16.46
CA ALA A 201 10.88 -5.62 -17.28
C ALA A 201 11.29 -5.22 -18.71
N GLY A 202 10.94 -4.01 -19.15
CA GLY A 202 11.12 -3.57 -20.53
C GLY A 202 10.22 -4.33 -21.52
N ASP A 203 9.14 -4.94 -21.03
CA ASP A 203 8.22 -5.78 -21.78
C ASP A 203 6.78 -5.36 -21.46
N ARG A 204 6.07 -4.85 -22.47
CA ARG A 204 4.70 -4.32 -22.32
C ARG A 204 3.67 -5.39 -22.03
N ASP A 205 3.97 -6.64 -22.36
CA ASP A 205 3.09 -7.79 -22.15
C ASP A 205 3.40 -8.50 -20.81
N PHE A 206 4.36 -7.98 -20.04
CA PHE A 206 4.70 -8.50 -18.73
C PHE A 206 3.72 -8.02 -17.67
N HIS A 207 2.92 -8.96 -17.15
CA HIS A 207 1.90 -8.74 -16.12
C HIS A 207 2.11 -9.68 -14.91
N ASP A 208 3.35 -10.10 -14.67
CA ASP A 208 3.72 -11.02 -13.60
C ASP A 208 4.63 -10.31 -12.56
N ILE A 209 5.06 -11.04 -11.53
CA ILE A 209 5.94 -10.57 -10.46
C ILE A 209 7.37 -10.41 -11.00
N PHE A 210 7.93 -9.20 -10.89
CA PHE A 210 9.32 -8.94 -11.27
C PHE A 210 10.27 -9.14 -10.08
N THR A 211 11.29 -9.99 -10.26
CA THR A 211 12.28 -10.28 -9.22
C THR A 211 13.70 -9.99 -9.67
N THR A 212 14.49 -9.39 -8.80
CA THR A 212 15.95 -9.26 -8.94
C THR A 212 16.63 -9.89 -7.72
N GLU A 213 17.94 -10.11 -7.78
CA GLU A 213 18.70 -10.68 -6.64
C GLU A 213 18.58 -9.83 -5.35
N CYS A 214 18.16 -8.57 -5.44
CA CYS A 214 18.07 -7.64 -4.30
C CYS A 214 16.71 -6.93 -4.09
N LEU A 215 15.74 -7.05 -5.01
CA LEU A 215 14.42 -6.38 -4.93
C LEU A 215 13.32 -7.31 -5.48
N ILE A 216 12.21 -7.47 -4.75
CA ILE A 216 11.02 -8.19 -5.19
C ILE A 216 9.90 -7.16 -5.37
N PHE A 217 9.48 -6.89 -6.60
CA PHE A 217 8.27 -6.09 -6.87
C PHE A 217 7.13 -7.05 -7.19
N ILE A 218 5.96 -6.84 -6.56
CA ILE A 218 4.72 -7.56 -6.90
C ILE A 218 3.90 -6.63 -7.77
#